data_AF-A0A1N7PGH2-F1
#
_entry.id   AF-A0A1N7PGH2-F1
#
_cell.length_a   1.000
_cell.length_b   1.000
_cell.length_c   1.000
_cell.angle_alpha   90.00
_cell.angle_beta   90.00
_cell.angle_gamma   90.00
#
_symmetry.space_group_name_H-M   'P 1'
#
loop_
_entity.id
_entity.type
_entity.pdbx_description
1 polymer ?
#
loop_
_entity_poly.entity_id
_entity_poly.type
_entity_poly.pdbx_seq_one_letter_code
_entity_poly.pdbx_strand_id
1 'polypeptide(L)'
;MKRILYHYTSETGYRGILESKDIHPSLRANNPKDARYGNGQYLSDIIPGTKRPGQLSMIFLNIPWQGRKFTHHINVNVTDLNVILGREHVLLVPNERPLDISNRITGHGKN
;
A
#
# COMPACT_ATOMS: atom_id res chain seq x y z
N MET A 1 12.13 12.40 -12.44
CA MET A 1 10.83 11.98 -13.03
C MET A 1 9.85 11.64 -11.91
N LYS A 2 8.56 11.93 -12.12
CA LYS A 2 7.50 11.60 -11.14
C LYS A 2 7.29 10.08 -11.11
N ARG A 3 7.35 9.46 -9.94
CA ARG A 3 7.13 8.02 -9.74
C ARG A 3 5.92 7.84 -8.84
N ILE A 4 4.89 7.16 -9.35
CA ILE A 4 3.64 6.90 -8.62
C ILE A 4 3.55 5.42 -8.28
N LEU A 5 3.21 5.12 -7.04
CA LEU A 5 2.85 3.78 -6.57
C LEU A 5 1.52 3.82 -5.84
N TYR A 6 0.96 2.64 -5.56
CA TYR A 6 -0.41 2.48 -5.08
C TYR A 6 -0.42 1.77 -3.73
N HIS A 7 -1.01 2.41 -2.73
CA HIS A 7 -1.34 1.74 -1.48
C HIS A 7 -2.75 1.17 -1.58
N TYR A 8 -2.89 -0.16 -1.54
CA TYR A 8 -4.18 -0.82 -1.53
C TYR A 8 -4.66 -1.10 -0.12
N THR A 9 -5.95 -0.87 0.13
CA THR A 9 -6.54 -1.01 1.46
C THR A 9 -8.05 -1.31 1.40
N SER A 10 -8.65 -1.54 2.57
CA SER A 10 -10.10 -1.67 2.74
C SER A 10 -10.78 -0.30 2.69
N GLU A 11 -12.10 -0.24 2.53
CA GLU A 11 -12.88 1.01 2.66
C GLU A 11 -12.58 1.75 3.97
N THR A 12 -12.54 1.03 5.10
CA THR A 12 -12.25 1.63 6.41
C THR A 12 -10.84 2.21 6.46
N GLY A 13 -9.84 1.47 5.97
CA GLY A 13 -8.45 1.96 5.92
C GLY A 13 -8.31 3.17 5.00
N TYR A 14 -8.98 3.14 3.86
CA TYR A 14 -9.04 4.24 2.90
C TYR A 14 -9.56 5.53 3.53
N ARG A 15 -10.71 5.46 4.23
CA ARG A 15 -11.28 6.63 4.94
C ARG A 15 -10.33 7.16 6.01
N GLY A 16 -9.78 6.26 6.84
CA GLY A 16 -8.84 6.64 7.89
C GLY A 16 -7.61 7.35 7.34
N ILE A 17 -7.02 6.84 6.24
CA ILE A 17 -5.85 7.48 5.60
C ILE A 17 -6.23 8.82 4.97
N LEU A 18 -7.42 8.95 4.36
CA LEU A 18 -7.85 10.22 3.79
C LEU A 18 -8.14 11.29 4.86
N GLU A 19 -8.56 10.88 6.04
CA GLU A 19 -8.77 11.76 7.19
C GLU A 19 -7.45 12.17 7.84
N SER A 20 -6.59 11.20 8.15
CA SER A 20 -5.30 11.46 8.84
C SER A 20 -4.22 12.02 7.91
N LYS A 21 -4.33 11.77 6.60
CA LYS A 21 -3.25 11.96 5.61
C LYS A 21 -1.98 11.17 5.91
N ASP A 22 -2.11 10.07 6.66
CA ASP A 22 -1.00 9.23 7.07
C ASP A 22 -1.21 7.77 6.67
N ILE A 23 -0.16 7.13 6.16
CA ILE A 23 -0.11 5.67 6.00
C ILE A 23 0.72 5.07 7.14
N HIS A 24 0.07 4.32 8.01
CA HIS A 24 0.75 3.64 9.12
C HIS A 24 1.61 2.46 8.62
N PRO A 25 2.76 2.20 9.26
CA PRO A 25 3.65 1.13 8.85
C PRO A 25 3.09 -0.23 9.29
N SER A 26 3.33 -1.26 8.47
CA SER A 26 3.33 -2.64 8.96
C SER A 26 4.57 -2.85 9.83
N LEU A 27 4.39 -3.34 11.05
CA LEU A 27 5.49 -3.62 11.99
C LEU A 27 5.60 -5.13 12.24
N ARG A 28 6.80 -5.68 12.10
CA ARG A 28 7.10 -7.10 12.42
C ARG A 28 6.74 -7.45 13.86
N ALA A 29 6.94 -6.52 14.79
CA ALA A 29 6.59 -6.70 16.20
C ALA A 29 5.08 -6.95 16.39
N ASN A 30 4.23 -6.37 15.54
CA ASN A 30 2.79 -6.54 15.61
C ASN A 30 2.34 -7.80 14.84
N ASN A 31 2.84 -7.97 13.61
CA ASN A 31 2.58 -9.15 12.81
C ASN A 31 3.69 -9.39 11.77
N PRO A 32 4.58 -10.38 11.98
CA PRO A 32 5.65 -10.70 11.03
C PRO A 32 5.15 -11.04 9.62
N LYS A 33 3.92 -11.56 9.49
CA LYS A 33 3.33 -11.93 8.19
C LYS A 33 2.94 -10.72 7.33
N ASP A 34 2.69 -9.58 7.96
CA ASP A 34 2.32 -8.33 7.27
C ASP A 34 3.56 -7.46 6.96
N ALA A 35 4.69 -7.75 7.60
CA ALA A 35 5.96 -7.03 7.45
C ALA A 35 7.11 -7.94 6.93
N ARG A 36 6.79 -8.85 5.99
CA ARG A 36 7.71 -9.90 5.49
C ARG A 36 9.05 -9.37 4.95
N TYR A 37 9.03 -8.16 4.42
CA TYR A 37 10.18 -7.50 3.77
C TYR A 37 10.80 -6.40 4.64
N GLY A 38 10.32 -6.21 5.87
CA GLY A 38 10.76 -5.14 6.75
C GLY A 38 9.60 -4.34 7.31
N ASN A 39 9.89 -3.50 8.30
CA ASN A 39 8.92 -2.54 8.82
C ASN A 39 8.72 -1.41 7.79
N GLY A 40 7.48 -0.98 7.60
CA GLY A 40 7.19 0.19 6.76
C GLY A 40 5.89 0.14 5.98
N GLN A 41 5.75 1.09 5.07
CA GLN A 41 4.58 1.23 4.22
C GLN A 41 4.73 0.40 2.95
N TYR A 42 3.73 -0.45 2.72
CA TYR A 42 3.67 -1.33 1.56
C TYR A 42 2.91 -0.66 0.42
N LEU A 43 3.52 -0.66 -0.76
CA LEU A 43 3.00 -0.08 -1.99
C LEU A 43 3.12 -1.08 -3.14
N SER A 44 2.38 -0.83 -4.21
CA SER A 44 2.39 -1.64 -5.42
C SER A 44 2.55 -0.78 -6.67
N ASP A 45 3.08 -1.36 -7.73
CA ASP A 45 3.12 -0.79 -9.09
C ASP A 45 1.93 -1.26 -9.95
N ILE A 46 1.05 -2.12 -9.41
CA ILE A 46 -0.17 -2.54 -10.10
C ILE A 46 -1.10 -1.34 -10.22
N ILE A 47 -1.42 -0.98 -11.47
CA ILE A 47 -2.32 0.12 -11.78
C ILE A 47 -3.74 -0.22 -11.29
N PRO A 48 -4.42 0.69 -10.56
CA PRO A 48 -5.80 0.51 -10.13
C PRO A 48 -6.76 0.15 -11.26
N GLY A 49 -7.72 -0.73 -10.97
CA GLY A 49 -8.71 -1.23 -11.94
C GLY A 49 -8.19 -2.33 -12.88
N THR A 50 -6.89 -2.62 -12.92
CA THR A 50 -6.34 -3.68 -13.79
C THR A 50 -6.38 -5.08 -13.17
N LYS A 51 -6.71 -5.19 -11.88
CA LYS A 51 -6.82 -6.42 -11.12
C LYS A 51 -8.03 -6.36 -10.19
N ARG A 52 -8.80 -7.45 -10.15
CA ARG A 52 -9.90 -7.61 -9.18
C ARG A 52 -9.33 -7.75 -7.76
N PRO A 53 -10.08 -7.40 -6.70
CA PRO A 53 -9.59 -7.51 -5.33
C PRO A 53 -9.10 -8.91 -4.93
N GLY A 54 -9.73 -9.99 -5.43
CA GLY A 54 -9.25 -11.36 -5.22
C GLY A 54 -7.91 -11.66 -5.90
N GLN A 55 -7.63 -11.05 -7.06
CA GLN A 55 -6.33 -11.17 -7.73
C GLN A 55 -5.25 -10.39 -6.98
N LEU A 56 -5.55 -9.17 -6.52
CA LEU A 56 -4.65 -8.41 -5.64
C LEU A 56 -4.32 -9.21 -4.38
N SER A 57 -5.33 -9.85 -3.78
CA SER A 57 -5.13 -10.70 -2.61
C SER A 57 -4.22 -11.90 -2.88
N MET A 58 -4.40 -12.57 -4.02
CA MET A 58 -3.49 -13.64 -4.44
C MET A 58 -2.07 -13.11 -4.63
N ILE A 59 -1.89 -11.98 -5.32
CA ILE A 59 -0.59 -11.38 -5.58
C ILE A 59 0.11 -11.00 -4.26
N PHE A 60 -0.56 -10.26 -3.38
CA PHE A 60 0.06 -9.69 -2.17
C PHE A 60 0.21 -10.72 -1.05
N LEU A 61 -0.78 -11.60 -0.86
CA LEU A 61 -0.85 -12.49 0.30
C LEU A 61 -0.71 -13.98 -0.03
N ASN A 62 -0.69 -14.35 -1.32
CA ASN A 62 -0.79 -15.73 -1.79
C ASN A 62 -2.08 -16.44 -1.32
N ILE A 63 -3.17 -15.66 -1.15
CA ILE A 63 -4.48 -16.12 -0.68
C ILE A 63 -5.56 -15.39 -1.49
N PRO A 64 -6.39 -16.06 -2.30
CA PRO A 64 -7.32 -15.37 -3.19
C PRO A 64 -8.59 -14.84 -2.51
N TRP A 65 -9.00 -15.39 -1.35
CA TRP A 65 -10.28 -15.04 -0.71
C TRP A 65 -10.22 -13.81 0.22
N GLN A 66 -9.07 -13.16 0.40
CA GLN A 66 -8.93 -11.95 1.23
C GLN A 66 -9.08 -10.64 0.46
N GLY A 67 -9.74 -10.66 -0.71
CA GLY A 67 -9.92 -9.49 -1.57
C GLY A 67 -10.57 -8.28 -0.88
N ARG A 68 -11.34 -8.46 0.20
CA ARG A 68 -11.91 -7.36 0.99
C ARG A 68 -10.86 -6.39 1.57
N LYS A 69 -9.59 -6.80 1.65
CA LYS A 69 -8.46 -5.95 2.08
C LYS A 69 -7.95 -5.00 0.99
N PHE A 70 -8.36 -5.18 -0.27
CA PHE A 70 -7.79 -4.48 -1.42
C PHE A 70 -8.90 -3.90 -2.32
N THR A 71 -9.85 -3.23 -1.69
CA THR A 71 -11.04 -2.64 -2.36
C THR A 71 -10.84 -1.21 -2.82
N HIS A 72 -9.86 -0.53 -2.23
CA HIS A 72 -9.57 0.89 -2.47
C HIS A 72 -8.08 1.08 -2.64
N HIS A 73 -7.71 2.18 -3.28
CA HIS A 73 -6.32 2.54 -3.51
C HIS A 73 -6.08 4.02 -3.24
N ILE A 74 -4.84 4.33 -2.89
CA ILE A 74 -4.31 5.71 -2.80
C ILE A 74 -3.04 5.76 -3.64
N ASN A 75 -2.98 6.72 -4.56
CA ASN A 75 -1.84 6.94 -5.46
C ASN A 75 -0.86 7.88 -4.74
N VAL A 76 0.34 7.39 -4.50
CA VAL A 76 1.37 8.09 -3.74
C VAL A 76 2.53 8.45 -4.66
N ASN A 77 2.89 9.73 -4.68
CA ASN A 77 4.13 10.19 -5.28
C ASN A 77 5.33 9.82 -4.39
N VAL A 78 6.15 8.90 -4.89
CA VAL A 78 7.28 8.31 -4.17
C VAL A 78 8.64 8.79 -4.70
N THR A 79 8.68 9.83 -5.55
CA THR A 79 9.92 10.29 -6.20
C THR A 79 11.08 10.50 -5.22
N ASP A 80 10.82 11.04 -4.04
CA ASP A 80 11.84 11.33 -3.02
C ASP A 80 11.79 10.39 -1.82
N LEU A 81 11.17 9.22 -1.97
CA LEU A 81 11.13 8.18 -0.93
C LEU A 81 12.11 7.05 -1.27
N ASN A 82 12.76 6.53 -0.23
CA ASN A 82 13.51 5.28 -0.35
C ASN A 82 12.54 4.11 -0.53
N VAL A 83 12.36 3.66 -1.77
CA VAL A 83 11.50 2.52 -2.10
C VAL A 83 12.36 1.32 -2.44
N ILE A 84 12.23 0.26 -1.64
CA ILE A 84 12.89 -1.02 -1.87
C ILE A 84 11.92 -2.04 -2.47
N LEU A 85 12.43 -2.88 -3.38
CA LEU A 85 11.66 -3.99 -3.94
C LEU A 85 11.71 -5.17 -2.96
N GLY A 86 10.56 -5.56 -2.42
CA GLY A 86 10.46 -6.79 -1.62
C GLY A 86 10.33 -8.03 -2.51
N ARG A 87 9.37 -7.98 -3.44
CA ARG A 87 9.22 -8.89 -4.58
C ARG A 87 8.38 -8.22 -5.66
N GLU A 88 8.16 -8.90 -6.78
CA GLU A 88 7.24 -8.45 -7.83
C GLU A 88 5.91 -7.95 -7.24
N HIS A 89 5.53 -6.72 -7.63
CA HIS A 89 4.35 -5.99 -7.17
C HIS A 89 4.27 -5.61 -5.69
N VAL A 90 5.31 -5.91 -4.90
CA VAL A 90 5.38 -5.58 -3.47
C VAL A 90 6.61 -4.74 -3.20
N LEU A 91 6.38 -3.43 -3.08
CA LEU A 91 7.39 -2.43 -2.78
C LEU A 91 7.20 -1.93 -1.35
N LEU A 92 8.30 -1.54 -0.72
CA LEU A 92 8.34 -1.10 0.67
C LEU A 92 9.01 0.25 0.76
N VAL A 93 8.40 1.17 1.49
CA VAL A 93 9.06 2.36 2.04
C VAL A 93 9.46 2.03 3.48
N PRO A 94 10.75 1.77 3.78
CA PRO A 94 11.16 1.39 5.13
C PRO A 94 10.92 2.53 6.11
N ASN A 95 10.10 2.28 7.13
CA ASN A 95 9.73 3.28 8.13
C ASN A 95 9.09 2.59 9.34
N GLU A 96 9.21 3.17 10.53
CA GLU A 96 8.51 2.70 11.73
C GLU A 96 7.50 3.71 12.26
N ARG A 97 7.37 4.85 11.58
CA ARG A 97 6.41 5.90 11.90
C ARG A 97 5.36 6.04 10.79
N PRO A 98 4.22 6.71 11.05
CA PRO A 98 3.31 7.13 10.00
C PRO A 98 4.05 7.88 8.87
N LEU A 99 3.68 7.59 7.63
CA LEU A 99 4.17 8.31 6.46
C LEU A 99 3.14 9.37 6.08
N ASP A 100 3.50 10.64 6.24
CA ASP A 100 2.71 11.78 5.76
C ASP A 100 2.64 11.78 4.24
N ILE A 101 1.42 11.71 3.73
CA ILE A 101 1.09 11.73 2.31
C ILE A 101 0.31 12.98 1.88
N SER A 102 0.14 13.98 2.74
CA SER A 102 -0.62 15.21 2.46
C SER A 102 -0.24 15.85 1.12
N ASN A 103 1.07 15.94 0.85
CA ASN A 103 1.62 16.50 -0.39
C ASN A 103 2.02 15.44 -1.42
N ARG A 104 1.66 14.17 -1.19
CA ARG A 104 2.04 13.02 -2.02
C ARG A 104 0.86 12.36 -2.71
N ILE A 105 -0.38 12.63 -2.29
CA ILE A 105 -1.57 12.07 -2.95
C ILE A 105 -1.71 12.65 -4.36
N THR A 106 -1.79 11.78 -5.36
CA THR A 106 -2.01 12.19 -6.76
C THR A 106 -3.30 11.62 -7.36
N GLY A 107 -4.12 10.98 -6.54
CA GLY A 107 -5.36 10.30 -6.92
C GLY A 107 -5.67 9.18 -5.93
N HIS A 108 -6.92 8.74 -5.88
CA HIS A 108 -7.37 7.66 -5.01
C HIS A 108 -8.79 7.25 -5.42
N GLY A 109 -9.26 6.10 -4.96
CA GLY A 109 -10.61 5.65 -5.27
C GLY A 109 -10.83 4.17 -5.01
N LYS A 110 -11.98 3.69 -5.49
CA LYS A 110 -12.32 2.26 -5.50
C LYS A 110 -11.49 1.56 -6.58
N ASN A 111 -11.00 0.36 -6.29
CA ASN A 111 -10.31 -0.50 -7.23
C ASN A 111 -11.24 -1.49 -7.92
#